data_AF-A0A7D5RD39-F1
#
_entry.id   AF-A0A7D5RD39-F1
#
_cell.length_a   1.000
_cell.length_b   1.000
_cell.length_c   1.000
_cell.angle_alpha   90.00
_cell.angle_beta   90.00
_cell.angle_gamma   90.00
#
_symmetry.space_group_name_H-M   'P 1'
#
loop_
_entity.id
_entity.type
_entity.pdbx_description
1 polymer ?
#
loop_
_entity_poly.entity_id
_entity_poly.type
_entity_poly.pdbx_seq_one_letter_code
_entity_poly.pdbx_strand_id
1 'polypeptide(L)'
;MKNKLSVTIFSILLITLMATQPALISASSPNSKANKIQDQYIIVLSDSSDLQNEIGKAKSKGAEILYEYKHAIKGFAVKVQNDQALENIKKIIHPYPT
;
A
#
# COMPACT_ATOMS: atom_id res chain seq x y z
N MET A 1 65.36 -8.86 -10.58
CA MET A 1 64.29 -8.14 -9.82
C MET A 1 63.00 -8.23 -10.61
N LYS A 2 61.99 -8.95 -10.10
CA LYS A 2 60.58 -8.81 -10.48
C LYS A 2 59.70 -9.72 -9.59
N ASN A 3 58.80 -9.06 -8.86
CA ASN A 3 57.43 -9.49 -8.54
C ASN A 3 57.23 -10.45 -7.35
N LYS A 4 57.29 -9.90 -6.12
CA LYS A 4 56.62 -10.46 -4.94
C LYS A 4 55.74 -9.40 -4.25
N LEU A 5 54.93 -8.70 -5.04
CA LEU A 5 54.06 -7.64 -4.52
C LEU A 5 52.69 -7.71 -5.21
N SER A 6 51.91 -8.77 -4.94
CA SER A 6 50.57 -8.85 -5.54
C SER A 6 49.50 -9.60 -4.74
N VAL A 7 49.84 -10.24 -3.61
CA VAL A 7 48.85 -11.09 -2.92
C VAL A 7 48.30 -10.47 -1.62
N THR A 8 48.89 -9.38 -1.12
CA THR A 8 48.48 -8.83 0.18
C THR A 8 47.43 -7.71 0.08
N ILE A 9 47.24 -7.09 -1.10
CA ILE A 9 46.38 -5.89 -1.22
C ILE A 9 44.89 -6.27 -1.38
N PHE A 10 44.58 -7.49 -1.84
CA PHE A 10 43.19 -7.89 -2.09
C PHE A 10 42.41 -8.31 -0.83
N SER A 11 43.09 -8.64 0.27
CA SER A 11 42.42 -9.09 1.50
C SER A 11 41.94 -7.95 2.41
N ILE A 12 42.42 -6.72 2.24
CA ILE A 12 42.03 -5.60 3.11
C ILE A 12 40.75 -4.92 2.60
N LEU A 13 40.47 -4.96 1.29
CA LEU A 13 39.30 -4.32 0.70
C LEU A 13 37.98 -5.06 1.01
N LEU A 14 38.03 -6.36 1.34
CA LEU A 14 36.82 -7.16 1.55
C LEU A 14 36.25 -7.05 2.97
N ILE A 15 37.01 -6.50 3.93
CA ILE A 15 36.59 -6.47 5.35
C ILE A 15 35.79 -5.20 5.68
N THR A 16 35.90 -4.13 4.89
CA THR A 16 35.16 -2.87 5.14
C THR A 16 33.74 -2.83 4.55
N LEU A 17 33.37 -3.75 3.66
CA LEU A 17 32.07 -3.69 2.98
C LEU A 17 30.90 -4.30 3.78
N MET A 18 31.16 -4.90 4.95
CA MET A 18 30.15 -5.66 5.71
C MET A 18 29.49 -4.88 6.86
N ALA A 19 29.83 -3.59 7.07
CA ALA A 19 29.41 -2.86 8.27
C ALA A 19 28.23 -1.88 8.08
N THR A 20 27.59 -1.80 6.91
CA THR A 20 26.41 -0.95 6.72
C THR A 20 25.29 -1.70 6.00
N GLN A 21 24.87 -2.84 6.54
CA GLN A 21 23.52 -3.30 6.26
C GLN A 21 22.59 -2.35 7.02
N PRO A 22 21.71 -1.56 6.36
CA PRO A 22 20.68 -0.85 7.08
C PRO A 22 19.86 -1.92 7.80
N ALA A 23 19.94 -1.95 9.13
CA ALA A 23 18.99 -2.70 9.92
C ALA A 23 17.62 -2.17 9.51
N LEU A 24 16.81 -3.02 8.88
CA LEU A 24 15.39 -2.73 8.73
C LEU A 24 14.89 -2.61 10.16
N ILE A 25 14.72 -1.37 10.62
CA ILE A 25 14.02 -1.07 11.86
C ILE A 25 12.65 -1.72 11.63
N SER A 26 12.42 -2.84 12.31
CA SER A 26 11.09 -3.37 12.50
C SER A 26 10.38 -2.26 13.26
N ALA A 27 9.72 -1.37 12.52
CA ALA A 27 8.82 -0.41 13.09
C ALA A 27 7.77 -1.28 13.78
N SER A 28 7.93 -1.46 15.10
CA SER A 28 6.80 -1.86 15.93
C SER A 28 5.73 -0.85 15.59
N SER A 29 4.70 -1.31 14.87
CA SER A 29 3.54 -0.49 14.52
C SER A 29 3.17 0.24 15.81
N PRO A 30 3.23 1.59 15.85
CA PRO A 30 2.76 2.31 17.01
C PRO A 30 1.37 1.73 17.27
N ASN A 31 1.13 1.28 18.49
CA ASN A 31 -0.21 0.97 18.95
C ASN A 31 -1.00 2.29 19.06
N SER A 32 -1.07 3.04 17.96
CA SER A 32 -2.14 3.97 17.70
C SER A 32 -3.36 3.08 17.59
N LYS A 33 -4.28 3.19 18.55
CA LYS A 33 -5.68 2.94 18.22
C LYS A 33 -5.95 3.73 16.95
N ALA A 34 -5.94 3.04 15.80
CA ALA A 34 -6.29 3.65 14.54
C ALA A 34 -7.67 4.23 14.78
N ASN A 35 -7.78 5.56 14.74
CA ASN A 35 -9.06 6.22 14.87
C ASN A 35 -9.79 5.96 13.55
N LYS A 36 -10.37 4.76 13.44
CA LYS A 36 -11.09 4.31 12.27
C LYS A 36 -12.16 5.36 11.99
N ILE A 37 -12.01 6.06 10.87
CA ILE A 37 -13.04 7.00 10.43
C ILE A 37 -14.25 6.15 10.05
N GLN A 38 -15.32 6.26 10.84
CA GLN A 38 -16.52 5.47 10.62
C GLN A 38 -17.09 5.78 9.24
N ASP A 39 -17.69 4.74 8.64
CA ASP A 39 -18.40 4.81 7.37
C ASP A 39 -17.56 5.20 6.15
N GLN A 40 -16.25 5.35 6.28
CA GLN A 40 -15.37 5.69 5.16
C GLN A 40 -14.50 4.51 4.74
N TYR A 41 -14.42 4.28 3.44
CA TYR A 41 -13.71 3.14 2.85
C TYR A 41 -12.93 3.59 1.61
N ILE A 42 -11.76 2.99 1.40
CA ILE A 42 -11.03 3.07 0.13
C ILE A 42 -11.32 1.78 -0.63
N ILE A 43 -11.86 1.96 -1.82
CA ILE A 43 -12.19 0.88 -2.73
C ILE A 43 -11.09 0.79 -3.78
N VAL A 44 -10.34 -0.30 -3.78
CA VAL A 44 -9.24 -0.56 -4.71
C VAL A 44 -9.73 -1.51 -5.80
N LEU A 45 -9.69 -1.05 -7.05
CA LEU A 45 -10.16 -1.79 -8.21
C LEU A 45 -9.05 -2.59 -8.86
N SER A 46 -9.44 -3.68 -9.52
CA SER A 46 -8.57 -4.36 -10.46
C SER A 46 -8.31 -3.50 -11.70
N ASP A 47 -7.20 -3.72 -12.39
CA ASP A 47 -6.85 -2.97 -13.59
C ASP A 47 -7.91 -3.10 -14.70
N SER A 48 -8.55 -4.26 -14.80
CA SER A 48 -9.63 -4.54 -15.76
C SER A 48 -10.98 -3.87 -15.44
N SER A 49 -11.19 -3.39 -14.21
CA SER A 49 -12.46 -2.78 -13.82
C SER A 49 -12.60 -1.38 -14.43
N ASP A 50 -13.79 -0.98 -14.87
CA ASP A 50 -14.03 0.41 -15.27
C ASP A 50 -14.31 1.28 -14.03
N LEU A 51 -13.43 2.24 -13.76
CA LEU A 51 -13.53 3.12 -12.59
C LEU A 51 -14.85 3.90 -12.57
N GLN A 52 -15.29 4.46 -13.70
CA GLN A 52 -16.48 5.30 -13.75
C GLN A 52 -17.75 4.45 -13.61
N ASN A 53 -17.74 3.24 -14.16
CA ASN A 53 -18.82 2.28 -13.95
C ASN A 53 -18.97 1.90 -12.46
N GLU A 54 -17.87 1.57 -11.78
CA GLU A 54 -17.92 1.20 -10.36
C GLU A 54 -18.33 2.38 -9.45
N ILE A 55 -17.87 3.59 -9.77
CA ILE A 55 -18.34 4.81 -9.10
C ILE A 55 -19.85 5.00 -9.30
N GLY A 56 -20.37 4.80 -10.51
CA GLY A 56 -21.80 4.87 -10.80
C GLY A 56 -22.63 3.88 -9.98
N LYS A 57 -22.15 2.63 -9.86
CA LYS A 57 -22.77 1.61 -9.01
C LYS A 57 -22.72 1.94 -7.52
N ALA A 58 -21.64 2.55 -7.05
CA ALA A 58 -21.54 2.97 -5.65
C ALA A 58 -22.52 4.12 -5.36
N LYS A 59 -22.57 5.13 -6.24
CA LYS A 59 -23.53 6.25 -6.13
C LYS A 59 -24.98 5.77 -6.16
N SER A 60 -25.33 4.84 -7.04
CA SER A 60 -26.70 4.30 -7.13
C SER A 60 -27.13 3.51 -5.88
N LYS A 61 -26.17 3.02 -5.10
CA LYS A 61 -26.39 2.37 -3.80
C LYS A 61 -26.37 3.36 -2.62
N GLY A 62 -26.38 4.67 -2.89
CA GLY A 62 -26.44 5.72 -1.87
C GLY A 62 -25.09 6.08 -1.26
N ALA A 63 -23.99 5.73 -1.93
CA ALA A 63 -22.66 6.04 -1.45
C ALA A 63 -22.20 7.44 -1.90
N GLU A 64 -21.57 8.18 -0.99
CA GLU A 64 -20.98 9.49 -1.28
C GLU A 64 -19.52 9.29 -1.68
N ILE A 65 -19.15 9.74 -2.89
CA ILE A 65 -17.77 9.62 -3.37
C ILE A 65 -16.96 10.80 -2.86
N LEU A 66 -15.92 10.49 -2.08
CA LEU A 66 -15.04 11.49 -1.48
C LEU A 66 -13.86 11.82 -2.39
N TYR A 67 -13.32 10.81 -3.09
CA TYR A 67 -12.14 10.98 -3.93
C TYR A 67 -12.02 9.87 -4.99
N GLU A 68 -11.43 10.20 -6.14
CA GLU A 68 -11.12 9.24 -7.21
C GLU A 68 -9.60 9.05 -7.35
N TYR A 69 -9.14 7.81 -7.27
CA TYR A 69 -7.74 7.44 -7.49
C TYR A 69 -7.56 6.89 -8.91
N LYS A 70 -6.71 7.53 -9.72
CA LYS A 70 -6.48 7.21 -11.15
C LYS A 70 -5.04 6.80 -11.51
N HIS A 71 -4.13 6.85 -10.53
CA HIS A 71 -2.69 6.72 -10.76
C HIS A 71 -2.12 5.53 -9.99
N ALA A 72 -1.45 5.77 -8.86
CA ALA A 72 -0.74 4.75 -8.08
C ALA A 72 -1.64 3.58 -7.65
N ILE A 73 -2.93 3.86 -7.44
CA ILE A 73 -3.98 2.85 -7.30
C ILE A 73 -5.16 3.29 -8.16
N LYS A 74 -5.84 2.32 -8.77
CA LYS A 74 -7.13 2.54 -9.44
C LYS A 74 -8.23 2.28 -8.42
N GLY A 75 -9.05 3.27 -8.11
CA GLY A 75 -10.01 3.14 -7.02
C GLY A 75 -10.71 4.43 -6.64
N PHE A 76 -11.44 4.42 -5.53
CA PHE A 76 -12.11 5.60 -5.01
C PHE A 76 -12.34 5.52 -3.49
N ALA A 77 -12.33 6.66 -2.82
CA ALA A 77 -12.75 6.79 -1.43
C ALA A 77 -14.24 7.09 -1.37
N VAL A 78 -14.94 6.46 -0.42
CA VAL A 78 -16.39 6.52 -0.33
C VAL A 78 -16.86 6.59 1.12
N LYS A 79 -17.93 7.34 1.37
CA LYS A 79 -18.68 7.31 2.62
C LYS A 79 -20.01 6.56 2.43
N VAL A 80 -20.28 5.61 3.33
CA VAL A 80 -21.46 4.72 3.26
C VAL A 80 -22.11 4.67 4.63
N GLN A 81 -23.24 5.37 4.80
CA GLN A 81 -23.96 5.44 6.08
C GLN A 81 -24.79 4.17 6.40
N ASN A 82 -24.85 3.22 5.47
CA ASN A 82 -25.69 2.04 5.57
C ASN A 82 -24.84 0.77 5.43
N ASP A 83 -24.79 -0.05 6.49
CA ASP A 83 -24.05 -1.31 6.54
C ASP A 83 -24.41 -2.27 5.40
N GLN A 84 -25.65 -2.25 4.93
CA GLN A 84 -26.09 -3.07 3.80
C GLN A 84 -25.49 -2.60 2.46
N ALA A 85 -25.33 -1.29 2.28
CA ALA A 85 -24.65 -0.73 1.13
C ALA A 85 -23.15 -1.06 1.17
N LEU A 86 -22.55 -1.09 2.35
CA LEU A 86 -21.17 -1.53 2.55
C LEU A 86 -20.99 -3.00 2.18
N GLU A 87 -21.82 -3.91 2.67
CA GLU A 87 -21.75 -5.35 2.33
C GLU A 87 -21.92 -5.58 0.82
N ASN A 88 -22.77 -4.79 0.18
CA ASN A 88 -22.96 -4.81 -1.28
C ASN A 88 -21.77 -4.27 -2.07
N ILE A 89 -20.87 -3.50 -1.45
CA ILE A 89 -19.61 -3.02 -2.02
C ILE A 89 -18.50 -4.03 -1.73
N LYS A 90 -18.45 -4.61 -0.52
CA LYS A 90 -17.50 -5.68 -0.15
C LYS A 90 -17.61 -6.92 -1.04
N LYS A 91 -18.83 -7.27 -1.48
CA LYS A 91 -19.06 -8.38 -2.42
C LYS A 91 -18.44 -8.18 -3.80
N ILE A 92 -18.16 -6.94 -4.17
CA ILE A 92 -17.62 -6.59 -5.48
C ILE A 92 -16.08 -6.51 -5.38
N ILE A 93 -15.53 -6.20 -4.20
CA ILE A 93 -14.14 -5.74 -4.04
C ILE A 93 -13.64 -6.06 -2.62
N HIS A 94 -12.51 -6.77 -2.49
CA HIS A 94 -11.83 -6.99 -1.20
C HIS A 94 -11.40 -5.64 -0.60
N PRO A 95 -12.05 -5.12 0.44
CA PRO A 95 -11.65 -3.84 1.03
C PRO A 95 -10.47 -4.07 1.97
N TYR A 96 -9.40 -3.28 1.78
CA TYR A 96 -8.38 -3.14 2.80
C TYR A 96 -8.87 -2.15 3.87
N PRO A 97 -8.91 -2.54 5.16
CA PRO A 97 -9.18 -1.58 6.23
C PRO A 97 -7.99 -0.61 6.36
N THR A 98 -8.30 0.68 6.48
CA THR A 98 -7.36 1.73 6.92
C THR A 98 -7.36 1.87 8.43
#